data_AF-A0A1J3CFX8-F1
#
_entry.id   AF-A0A1J3CFX8-F1
#
_cell.length_a   1.000
_cell.length_b   1.000
_cell.length_c   1.000
_cell.angle_alpha   90.00
_cell.angle_beta   90.00
_cell.angle_gamma   90.00
#
_symmetry.space_group_name_H-M   'P 1'
#
loop_
_entity.id
_entity.type
_entity.pdbx_description
1 polymer ?
#
loop_
_entity_poly.entity_id
_entity_poly.type
_entity_poly.pdbx_seq_one_letter_code
_entity_poly.pdbx_strand_id
1 'polypeptide(L)'
;VKPKSGVVPPRSTREVRVTMIAQKEEPSQIQIKEKFMIQSVLADLGVTDKEVTDEMFYDGGWRQVEQTILRATYDFSSTSSCKCL
;
A
#
# COMPACT_ATOMS: atom_id res chain seq x y z
N VAL A 1 6.77 0.35 -2.51
CA VAL A 1 5.81 1.25 -1.83
C VAL A 1 6.57 2.37 -1.15
N LYS A 2 6.24 3.64 -1.44
CA LYS A 2 6.84 4.82 -0.80
C LYS A 2 5.82 5.97 -0.68
N PRO A 3 5.72 6.64 0.48
CA PRO A 3 6.27 6.22 1.77
C PRO A 3 5.58 4.94 2.27
N LYS A 4 6.21 4.18 3.18
CA LYS A 4 5.60 2.98 3.79
C LYS A 4 4.73 3.33 5.00
N SER A 5 5.08 4.40 5.70
CA SER A 5 4.41 4.91 6.88
C SER A 5 4.46 6.44 6.88
N GLY A 6 3.59 7.07 7.64
CA GLY A 6 3.53 8.52 7.79
C GLY A 6 2.24 8.98 8.43
N VAL A 7 2.15 10.27 8.69
CA VAL A 7 0.97 10.92 9.27
C VAL A 7 0.14 11.55 8.16
N VAL A 8 -1.19 11.47 8.29
CA VAL A 8 -2.14 12.19 7.45
C VAL A 8 -2.83 13.24 8.31
N PRO A 9 -2.54 14.55 8.12
CA PRO A 9 -3.22 15.61 8.85
C PRO A 9 -4.74 15.59 8.65
N PRO A 10 -5.53 16.10 9.61
CA PRO A 10 -6.98 16.18 9.48
C PRO A 10 -7.40 16.88 8.18
N ARG A 11 -8.36 16.28 7.45
CA ARG A 11 -8.91 16.79 6.18
C ARG A 11 -7.86 16.95 5.06
N SER A 12 -6.78 16.18 5.10
CA SER A 12 -5.77 16.16 4.04
C SER A 12 -5.73 14.82 3.32
N THR A 13 -4.90 14.74 2.27
CA THR A 13 -4.67 13.52 1.51
C THR A 13 -3.17 13.33 1.33
N ARG A 14 -2.73 12.07 1.27
CA ARG A 14 -1.33 11.71 1.05
C ARG A 14 -1.22 10.68 -0.05
N GLU A 15 -0.28 10.90 -0.96
CA GLU A 15 -0.01 9.98 -2.07
C GLU A 15 0.98 8.89 -1.63
N VAL A 16 0.63 7.63 -1.89
CA VAL A 16 1.52 6.47 -1.71
C VAL A 16 1.75 5.82 -3.06
N ARG A 17 3.01 5.75 -3.48
CA ARG A 17 3.40 5.14 -4.75
C ARG A 17 3.77 3.68 -4.57
N VAL A 18 3.07 2.80 -5.27
CA VAL A 18 3.40 1.39 -5.39
C VAL A 18 4.09 1.17 -6.73
N THR A 19 5.40 0.90 -6.69
CA THR A 19 6.15 0.50 -7.88
C THR A 19 6.08 -1.01 -8.00
N MET A 20 5.45 -1.48 -9.07
CA MET A 20 5.44 -2.88 -9.41
C MET A 20 6.80 -3.29 -9.97
N ILE A 21 7.30 -4.43 -9.53
CA ILE A 21 8.56 -4.99 -10.02
C ILE A 21 8.23 -5.85 -11.25
N ALA A 22 9.03 -5.72 -12.31
CA ALA A 22 8.87 -6.52 -13.51
C ALA A 22 8.94 -8.02 -13.16
N GLN A 23 7.89 -8.76 -13.52
CA GLN A 23 7.83 -10.21 -13.34
C GLN A 23 8.57 -10.90 -14.49
N LYS A 24 9.21 -12.02 -14.19
CA LYS A 24 9.95 -12.82 -15.18
C LYS A 24 9.02 -13.68 -16.05
N GLU A 25 7.82 -13.95 -15.56
CA GLU A 25 6.83 -14.83 -16.15
C GLU A 25 5.56 -14.02 -16.49
N GLU A 26 4.83 -14.44 -17.53
CA GLU A 26 3.73 -13.68 -18.08
C GLU A 26 2.60 -13.54 -17.03
N PRO A 27 2.15 -12.32 -16.69
CA PRO A 27 1.21 -12.15 -15.59
C PRO A 27 -0.22 -12.67 -15.89
N SER A 28 -0.48 -13.12 -17.12
CA SER A 28 -1.69 -13.90 -17.49
C SER A 28 -1.71 -15.31 -16.86
N GLN A 29 -0.53 -15.88 -16.57
CA GLN A 29 -0.36 -17.17 -15.88
C GLN A 29 -0.31 -17.01 -14.34
N ILE A 30 -0.01 -15.79 -13.87
CA ILE A 30 0.17 -15.50 -12.45
C ILE A 30 -1.15 -14.98 -11.86
N GLN A 31 -1.81 -15.81 -11.04
CA GLN A 31 -2.84 -15.30 -10.14
C GLN A 31 -2.19 -14.31 -9.16
N ILE A 32 -2.54 -13.02 -9.24
CA ILE A 32 -2.06 -12.02 -8.28
C ILE A 32 -2.54 -12.42 -6.89
N LYS A 33 -1.62 -12.94 -6.08
CA LYS A 33 -1.82 -13.17 -4.65
C LYS A 33 -1.38 -11.98 -3.81
N GLU A 34 -0.82 -10.94 -4.44
CA GLU A 34 -0.37 -9.74 -3.74
C GLU A 34 -1.58 -9.00 -3.17
N LYS A 35 -1.56 -8.85 -1.85
CA LYS A 35 -2.52 -8.07 -1.08
C LYS A 35 -1.74 -6.91 -0.47
N PHE A 36 -2.18 -5.68 -0.72
CA PHE A 36 -1.65 -4.52 -0.05
C PHE A 36 -2.52 -4.24 1.16
N MET A 37 -1.97 -4.40 2.35
CA MET A 37 -2.67 -4.05 3.58
C MET A 37 -2.28 -2.64 3.99
N ILE A 38 -3.28 -1.79 4.18
CA ILE A 38 -3.14 -0.48 4.80
C ILE A 38 -3.62 -0.62 6.23
N GLN A 39 -2.79 -0.19 7.17
CA GLN A 39 -3.15 -0.06 8.57
C GLN A 39 -3.17 1.42 8.94
N SER A 40 -4.14 1.82 9.75
CA SER A 40 -4.22 3.18 10.27
C SER A 40 -4.58 3.17 11.74
N VAL A 41 -4.09 4.17 12.45
CA VAL A 41 -4.30 4.39 13.87
C VAL A 41 -4.41 5.89 14.11
N LEU A 42 -5.15 6.29 15.14
CA LEU A 42 -5.14 7.69 15.57
C LEU A 42 -3.75 8.03 16.12
N ALA A 43 -3.12 9.03 15.51
CA ALA A 43 -1.84 9.55 15.95
C ALA A 43 -2.04 10.52 17.13
N ASP A 44 -1.10 10.51 18.07
CA ASP A 44 -1.06 11.49 19.15
C ASP A 44 -0.76 12.89 18.60
N LEU A 45 -1.14 13.93 19.36
CA LEU A 45 -0.91 15.31 18.96
C LEU A 45 0.59 15.58 18.76
N GLY A 46 0.94 16.13 17.59
CA GLY A 46 2.30 16.53 17.27
C GLY A 46 3.21 15.42 16.73
N VAL A 47 2.72 14.18 16.63
CA VAL A 47 3.49 13.09 16.00
C VAL A 47 3.84 13.45 14.56
N THR A 48 5.09 13.23 14.20
CA THR A 48 5.65 13.45 12.88
C THR A 48 5.91 12.13 12.16
N ASP A 49 6.11 12.18 10.84
CA ASP A 49 6.41 11.00 10.01
C ASP A 49 7.61 10.18 10.51
N LYS A 50 8.59 10.84 11.15
CA LYS A 50 9.82 10.20 11.63
C LYS A 50 9.61 9.40 12.92
N GLU A 51 8.55 9.70 13.65
CA GLU A 51 8.22 9.09 14.94
C GLU A 51 7.23 7.94 14.78
N VAL A 52 6.72 7.70 13.57
CA VAL A 52 5.85 6.56 13.28
C VAL A 52 6.66 5.27 13.38
N THR A 53 6.29 4.40 14.33
CA THR A 53 6.90 3.09 14.53
C THR A 53 5.90 1.97 14.24
N ASP A 54 6.40 0.79 13.89
CA ASP A 54 5.56 -0.38 13.62
C ASP A 54 4.76 -0.81 14.87
N GLU A 55 5.26 -0.50 16.07
CA GLU A 55 4.61 -0.79 17.36
C GLU A 55 3.24 -0.13 17.52
N MET A 56 3.03 1.02 16.87
CA MET A 56 1.76 1.76 16.90
C MET A 56 0.62 1.00 16.22
N PHE A 57 0.92 -0.04 15.43
CA PHE A 57 -0.04 -0.81 14.64
C PHE A 57 -0.31 -2.22 15.19
N TYR A 58 0.21 -2.56 16.38
CA TYR A 58 -0.14 -3.81 17.06
C TYR A 58 -1.49 -3.70 17.78
N ASP A 59 -2.33 -4.72 17.59
CA ASP A 59 -3.62 -4.86 18.29
C ASP A 59 -3.40 -5.37 19.72
N GLY A 60 -2.91 -4.47 20.59
CA GLY A 60 -2.45 -4.79 21.95
C GLY A 60 -3.23 -4.12 23.08
N GLY A 61 -4.32 -3.39 22.79
CA GLY A 61 -5.23 -2.91 23.84
C GLY A 61 -5.89 -1.55 23.58
N TRP A 62 -5.13 -0.46 23.58
CA TRP A 62 -5.70 0.89 23.78
C TRP A 62 -5.96 1.67 22.49
N ARG A 63 -5.29 1.29 21.39
CA ARG A 63 -5.40 1.97 20.10
C ARG A 63 -6.20 1.11 19.15
N GLN A 64 -7.29 1.66 18.61
CA GLN A 64 -8.04 1.01 17.56
C GLN A 64 -7.22 1.07 16.26
N VAL A 65 -6.76 -0.08 15.80
CA VAL A 65 -6.08 -0.22 14.51
C VAL A 65 -7.11 -0.60 13.45
N GLU A 66 -7.30 0.28 12.47
CA GLU A 66 -8.15 -0.02 11.32
C GLU A 66 -7.31 -0.64 10.20
N GLN A 67 -7.85 -1.67 9.55
CA GLN A 67 -7.18 -2.36 8.46
C GLN A 67 -8.04 -2.37 7.20
N THR A 68 -7.42 -2.06 6.06
CA THR A 68 -8.05 -2.17 4.74
C THR A 68 -7.12 -2.95 3.82
N ILE A 69 -7.67 -3.97 3.17
CA ILE A 69 -6.93 -4.80 2.22
C ILE A 69 -7.31 -4.39 0.79
N LEU A 70 -6.31 -3.97 0.03
CA LEU A 70 -6.42 -3.70 -1.39
C LEU A 70 -5.93 -4.91 -2.19
N ARG A 71 -6.69 -5.27 -3.22
CA ARG A 71 -6.30 -6.29 -4.21
C ARG A 71 -5.75 -5.59 -5.44
N ALA A 72 -4.59 -6.02 -5.91
CA ALA A 72 -4.11 -5.61 -7.22
C ALA A 72 -4.78 -6.46 -8.32
N THR A 73 -5.03 -5.84 -9.47
CA THR A 73 -5.48 -6.50 -10.69
C THR A 73 -4.59 -6.03 -11.84
N TYR A 74 -4.26 -6.93 -12.76
CA TYR A 74 -3.63 -6.57 -14.02
C TYR A 74 -4.72 -6.26 -15.02
N ASP A 75 -4.63 -5.08 -15.62
CA ASP A 75 -5.43 -4.75 -16.79
C ASP A 75 -4.54 -4.86 -18.03
N PHE A 76 -4.81 -5.89 -18.83
CA PHE A 76 -4.22 -6.10 -20.14
C PHE A 76 -5.21 -5.68 -21.23
N SER A 77 -5.79 -4.48 -21.12
CA SER A 77 -6.56 -3.93 -22.22
C SER A 77 -5.75 -4.04 -23.52
N SER A 78 -6.31 -4.75 -24.50
CA SER A 78 -5.62 -5.16 -25.72
C SER A 78 -5.35 -3.96 -26.63
N THR A 79 -4.34 -3.16 -26.34
CA THR A 79 -3.67 -2.38 -27.38
C THR A 79 -2.77 -3.32 -28.14
N SER A 80 -3.25 -3.75 -29.29
CA SER A 80 -2.49 -4.42 -30.33
C SER A 80 -1.11 -3.78 -30.47
N SER A 81 -0.08 -4.63 -30.44
CA SER A 81 1.33 -4.37 -30.71
C SER A 81 2.14 -3.55 -29.69
N CYS A 82 2.59 -4.23 -28.63
CA CYS A 82 4.01 -4.16 -28.26
C CYS A 82 4.59 -5.56 -28.38
N LYS A 83 5.10 -5.90 -29.58
CA LYS A 83 6.05 -7.00 -29.73
C LYS A 83 7.37 -6.49 -29.13
N CYS A 84 7.77 -7.02 -27.98
CA CYS A 84 9.15 -6.89 -27.56
C CYS A 84 10.01 -7.74 -28.50
N LEU A 85 10.92 -7.08 -29.23
CA LEU A 85 12.08 -7.68 -29.88
C LEU A 85 13.10 -8.12 -28.82
#